data_AF-X1I5H6-F1
#
_entry.id   AF-X1I5H6-F1
#
_cell.length_a   1.000
_cell.length_b   1.000
_cell.length_c   1.000
_cell.angle_alpha   90.00
_cell.angle_beta   90.00
_cell.angle_gamma   90.00
#
_symmetry.space_group_name_H-M   'P 1'
#
loop_
_entity.id
_entity.type
_entity.pdbx_description
1 polymer ?
#
loop_
_entity_poly.entity_id
_entity_poly.type
_entity_poly.pdbx_seq_one_letter_code
_entity_poly.pdbx_strand_id
1 'polypeptide(L)'
;NKTWAGSNNANCKDLTLDPLGNIYITGDTTNGVEYYITFLKYDKYGSLLLNKTWGTTISGGQGIVIDSLNNAYIAGSTVWYDGISSPAVLLKYSEISPESLIHLDIVHHSYSSDEFEFIFFIYNETGDGIDFATVQMWWDGTDVSGSVLNLGGGSYIVTLDPITVSPTDDPILLNMTISASGYDDRYYEAYFAVDPEVIDKTIPDGPHGIPGYNLFYIFGILSVLVAILLRKKIKK
;
A
#
# COMPACT_ATOMS: atom_id res chain seq x y z
N ASN A 1 19.35 -31.10 19.19
CA ASN A 1 18.24 -31.79 18.49
C ASN A 1 16.95 -31.14 18.93
N LYS A 2 16.15 -30.60 18.00
CA LYS A 2 14.80 -30.04 18.28
C LYS A 2 13.80 -30.85 17.49
N THR A 3 12.86 -31.49 18.19
CA THR A 3 11.73 -32.19 17.60
C THR A 3 10.48 -31.35 17.78
N TRP A 4 9.57 -31.41 16.80
CA TRP A 4 8.31 -30.69 16.82
C TRP A 4 7.15 -31.71 16.74
N ALA A 5 6.00 -31.37 17.34
CA ALA A 5 4.76 -32.17 17.49
C ALA A 5 4.56 -33.07 18.74
N GLY A 6 5.41 -32.98 19.77
CA GLY A 6 5.13 -33.64 21.06
C GLY A 6 4.99 -35.16 20.94
N SER A 7 3.84 -35.72 21.34
CA SER A 7 3.56 -37.17 21.32
C SER A 7 2.96 -37.71 20.02
N ASN A 8 2.64 -36.84 19.05
CA ASN A 8 1.97 -37.23 17.81
C ASN A 8 2.95 -37.23 16.63
N ASN A 9 2.61 -37.98 15.58
CA ASN A 9 3.41 -38.02 14.36
C ASN A 9 3.39 -36.65 13.67
N ALA A 10 4.56 -36.11 13.37
CA ALA A 10 4.71 -35.02 12.42
C ALA A 10 5.82 -35.35 11.44
N ASN A 11 5.57 -35.04 10.17
CA ASN A 11 6.53 -35.25 9.11
C ASN A 11 6.92 -33.90 8.54
N CYS A 12 8.20 -33.57 8.64
CA CYS A 12 8.79 -32.54 7.79
C CYS A 12 8.85 -33.06 6.36
N LYS A 13 8.32 -32.30 5.41
CA LYS A 13 8.32 -32.68 3.98
C LYS A 13 9.30 -31.86 3.17
N ASP A 14 9.42 -30.58 3.49
CA ASP A 14 10.30 -29.66 2.76
C ASP A 14 10.71 -28.47 3.65
N LEU A 15 11.82 -27.83 3.28
CA LEU A 15 12.32 -26.62 3.94
C LEU A 15 13.02 -25.68 2.95
N THR A 16 13.03 -24.40 3.28
CA THR A 16 13.79 -23.37 2.56
C THR A 16 14.36 -22.32 3.51
N LEU A 17 15.29 -21.50 3.01
CA LEU A 17 15.99 -20.47 3.78
C LEU A 17 15.79 -19.09 3.16
N ASP A 18 15.55 -18.08 3.99
CA ASP A 18 15.57 -16.67 3.55
C ASP A 18 17.00 -16.11 3.43
N PRO A 19 17.19 -14.91 2.84
CA PRO A 19 18.50 -14.29 2.72
C PRO A 19 19.22 -14.01 4.04
N LEU A 20 18.49 -13.96 5.16
CA LEU A 20 19.04 -13.77 6.51
C LEU A 20 19.39 -15.11 7.19
N GLY A 21 19.07 -16.23 6.54
CA GLY A 21 19.30 -17.59 7.03
C GLY A 21 18.22 -18.11 7.96
N ASN A 22 17.05 -17.45 8.05
CA ASN A 22 15.92 -18.02 8.78
C ASN A 22 15.37 -19.22 8.04
N ILE A 23 14.92 -20.22 8.79
CA ILE A 23 14.54 -21.54 8.29
C ILE A 23 13.02 -21.63 8.25
N TYR A 24 12.47 -21.94 7.08
CA TYR A 24 11.05 -22.12 6.84
C TYR A 24 10.79 -23.60 6.56
N ILE A 25 9.84 -24.20 7.26
CA ILE A 25 9.57 -25.64 7.17
C ILE A 25 8.10 -25.86 6.89
N THR A 26 7.78 -26.80 6.00
CA THR A 26 6.43 -27.33 5.84
C THR A 26 6.36 -28.84 6.00
N GLY A 27 5.14 -29.33 6.22
CA GLY A 27 4.87 -30.74 6.35
C GLY A 27 3.47 -30.99 6.86
N ASP A 28 3.32 -32.09 7.59
CA ASP A 28 2.07 -32.49 8.22
C ASP A 28 2.25 -32.73 9.73
N THR A 29 1.20 -32.41 10.47
CA THR A 29 1.06 -32.73 11.90
C THR A 29 -0.31 -33.31 12.15
N THR A 30 -0.46 -34.08 13.23
CA THR A 30 -1.74 -34.66 13.63
C THR A 30 -2.08 -34.40 15.09
N ASN A 31 -3.37 -34.24 15.38
CA ASN A 31 -3.90 -34.30 16.74
C ASN A 31 -4.30 -35.72 17.16
N GLY A 32 -4.02 -36.74 16.32
CA GLY A 32 -4.43 -38.13 16.50
C GLY A 32 -5.70 -38.52 15.74
N VAL A 33 -6.43 -37.53 15.19
CA VAL A 33 -7.67 -37.74 14.42
C VAL A 33 -7.56 -37.12 13.02
N GLU A 34 -7.04 -35.90 12.94
CA GLU A 34 -6.95 -35.10 11.72
C GLU A 34 -5.49 -34.80 11.37
N TYR A 35 -5.22 -34.53 10.09
CA TYR A 35 -3.92 -34.05 9.61
C TYR A 35 -4.02 -32.60 9.18
N TYR A 36 -3.01 -31.81 9.55
CA TYR A 36 -2.92 -30.39 9.25
C TYR A 36 -1.61 -30.07 8.53
N ILE A 37 -1.69 -29.13 7.59
CA ILE A 37 -0.50 -28.51 7.01
C ILE A 37 0.20 -27.75 8.13
N THR A 38 1.47 -28.05 8.30
CA THR A 38 2.32 -27.34 9.26
C THR A 38 3.16 -26.31 8.54
N PHE A 39 3.37 -25.18 9.20
CA PHE A 39 4.37 -24.20 8.83
C PHE A 39 5.09 -23.66 10.04
N LEU A 40 6.41 -23.79 10.01
CA LEU A 40 7.30 -23.33 11.07
C LEU A 40 8.30 -22.35 10.48
N LYS A 41 8.61 -21.32 11.26
CA LYS A 41 9.76 -20.43 11.02
C LYS A 41 10.69 -20.52 12.21
N TYR A 42 11.96 -20.73 11.96
CA TYR A 42 13.04 -20.66 12.94
C TYR A 42 14.02 -19.56 12.55
N ASP A 43 14.66 -18.93 13.52
CA ASP A 43 15.83 -18.10 13.24
C ASP A 43 17.02 -18.96 12.81
N LYS A 44 18.07 -18.31 12.29
CA LYS A 44 19.32 -18.98 11.88
C LYS A 44 20.06 -19.71 13.02
N TYR A 45 19.71 -19.44 14.28
CA TYR A 45 20.26 -20.11 15.46
C TYR A 45 19.37 -21.27 15.93
N GLY A 46 18.26 -21.52 15.24
CA GLY A 46 17.30 -22.58 15.52
C GLY A 46 16.26 -22.24 16.58
N SER A 47 16.05 -20.98 16.96
CA SER A 47 14.95 -20.55 17.84
C SER A 47 13.64 -20.51 17.05
N LEU A 48 12.55 -21.04 17.61
CA LEU A 48 11.24 -21.02 16.94
C LEU A 48 10.68 -19.61 16.97
N LEU A 49 10.45 -19.02 15.80
CA LEU A 49 9.86 -17.69 15.62
C LEU A 49 8.36 -17.77 15.37
N LEU A 50 7.90 -18.79 14.63
CA LEU A 50 6.51 -18.95 14.24
C LEU A 50 6.10 -20.41 14.17
N ASN A 51 4.87 -20.69 14.59
CA ASN A 51 4.19 -21.96 14.41
C ASN A 51 2.75 -21.72 13.96
N LYS A 52 2.42 -22.16 12.75
CA LYS A 52 1.06 -22.13 12.21
C LYS A 52 0.67 -23.50 11.66
N THR A 53 -0.63 -23.79 11.78
CA THR A 53 -1.25 -24.99 11.23
C THR A 53 -2.50 -24.61 10.45
N TRP A 54 -2.73 -25.25 9.30
CA TRP A 54 -3.93 -25.05 8.47
C TRP A 54 -4.58 -26.38 8.10
N GLY A 55 -5.89 -26.33 7.90
CA GLY A 55 -6.72 -27.49 7.53
C GLY A 55 -7.75 -27.82 8.60
N THR A 56 -8.73 -28.64 8.23
CA THR A 56 -9.86 -29.01 9.10
C THR A 56 -10.18 -30.50 9.10
N THR A 57 -9.47 -31.33 8.32
CA THR A 57 -9.80 -32.78 8.17
C THR A 57 -8.54 -33.61 7.88
N ILE A 58 -8.01 -33.60 6.65
CA ILE A 58 -6.74 -34.24 6.31
C ILE A 58 -6.02 -33.31 5.36
N SER A 59 -4.88 -32.78 5.74
CA SER A 59 -4.10 -31.87 4.90
C SER A 59 -2.62 -32.02 5.19
N GLY A 60 -1.80 -31.95 4.14
CA GLY A 60 -0.35 -32.06 4.26
C GLY A 60 0.36 -31.12 3.30
N GLY A 61 1.28 -30.32 3.84
CA GLY A 61 2.19 -29.51 3.02
C GLY A 61 3.24 -30.42 2.41
N GLN A 62 3.50 -30.26 1.11
CA GLN A 62 4.42 -31.11 0.36
C GLN A 62 5.65 -30.35 -0.13
N GLY A 63 5.50 -29.06 -0.45
CA GLY A 63 6.60 -28.23 -0.91
C GLY A 63 6.45 -26.81 -0.42
N ILE A 64 7.59 -26.14 -0.23
CA ILE A 64 7.65 -24.74 0.19
C ILE A 64 8.67 -23.96 -0.64
N VAL A 65 8.28 -22.77 -1.07
CA VAL A 65 9.20 -21.78 -1.64
C VAL A 65 9.00 -20.44 -0.95
N ILE A 66 10.00 -19.58 -1.02
CA ILE A 66 9.91 -18.19 -0.58
C ILE A 66 10.26 -17.26 -1.72
N ASP A 67 9.64 -16.08 -1.74
CA ASP A 67 10.01 -15.00 -2.66
C ASP A 67 11.04 -14.04 -2.03
N SER A 68 11.46 -13.03 -2.80
CA SER A 68 12.41 -12.00 -2.37
C SER A 68 11.88 -11.08 -1.27
N LEU A 69 10.56 -11.11 -1.01
CA LEU A 69 9.89 -10.35 0.05
C LEU A 69 9.66 -11.22 1.30
N ASN A 70 10.24 -12.43 1.34
CA ASN A 70 10.09 -13.42 2.41
C ASN A 70 8.65 -13.93 2.60
N ASN A 71 7.81 -13.84 1.56
CA ASN A 71 6.53 -14.54 1.54
C ASN A 71 6.76 -16.02 1.31
N ALA A 72 6.16 -16.87 2.14
CA ALA A 72 6.21 -18.32 1.98
C ALA A 72 4.99 -18.82 1.20
N TYR A 73 5.24 -19.67 0.20
CA TYR A 73 4.22 -20.34 -0.59
C TYR A 73 4.33 -21.83 -0.36
N ILE A 74 3.23 -22.44 0.11
CA ILE A 74 3.19 -23.84 0.49
C ILE A 74 2.20 -24.55 -0.42
N ALA A 75 2.70 -25.51 -1.20
CA ALA A 75 1.86 -26.40 -1.99
C ALA A 75 1.60 -27.68 -1.21
N GLY A 76 0.38 -28.19 -1.31
CA GLY A 76 -0.01 -29.42 -0.65
C GLY A 76 -1.33 -29.96 -1.17
N SER A 77 -1.95 -30.82 -0.39
CA SER A 77 -3.28 -31.35 -0.68
C SER A 77 -4.14 -31.30 0.57
N THR A 78 -5.44 -31.08 0.39
CA THR A 78 -6.46 -31.40 1.40
C THR A 78 -7.20 -32.66 0.95
N VAL A 79 -7.76 -33.44 1.87
CA VAL A 79 -8.63 -34.58 1.57
C VAL A 79 -9.95 -34.34 2.27
N TRP A 80 -11.05 -34.43 1.52
CA TRP A 80 -12.40 -34.35 2.07
C TRP A 80 -12.75 -35.64 2.82
N TYR A 81 -13.76 -35.57 3.69
CA TYR A 81 -14.19 -36.68 4.55
C TYR A 81 -14.59 -37.97 3.77
N ASP A 82 -14.81 -37.86 2.45
CA ASP A 82 -15.15 -38.99 1.59
C ASP A 82 -13.95 -39.86 1.15
N GLY A 83 -12.71 -39.39 1.35
CA GLY A 83 -11.49 -40.12 1.00
C GLY A 83 -11.27 -40.34 -0.50
N ILE A 84 -12.07 -39.68 -1.36
CA ILE A 84 -12.07 -39.93 -2.82
C ILE A 84 -11.40 -38.79 -3.59
N SER A 85 -11.36 -37.58 -3.01
CA SER A 85 -10.73 -36.42 -3.65
C SER A 85 -9.63 -35.79 -2.79
N SER A 86 -8.48 -35.55 -3.41
CA SER A 86 -7.34 -34.83 -2.82
C SER A 86 -7.06 -33.54 -3.59
N PRO A 87 -7.93 -32.50 -3.50
CA PRO A 87 -7.65 -31.25 -4.18
C PRO A 87 -6.30 -30.66 -3.77
N ALA A 88 -5.61 -30.09 -4.75
CA ALA A 88 -4.40 -29.32 -4.48
C ALA A 88 -4.75 -28.04 -3.71
N VAL A 89 -3.88 -27.66 -2.78
CA VAL A 89 -3.95 -26.38 -2.08
C VAL A 89 -2.64 -25.63 -2.23
N LEU A 90 -2.75 -24.32 -2.42
CA LEU A 90 -1.63 -23.39 -2.35
C LEU A 90 -1.93 -22.38 -1.25
N LEU A 91 -1.10 -22.34 -0.22
CA LEU A 91 -1.17 -21.36 0.85
C LEU A 91 -0.08 -20.32 0.65
N LYS A 92 -0.42 -19.04 0.81
CA LYS A 92 0.56 -17.96 0.96
C LYS A 92 0.58 -17.53 2.42
N TYR A 93 1.75 -17.53 3.04
CA TYR A 93 2.01 -16.84 4.29
C TYR A 93 2.88 -15.62 4.01
N SER A 94 2.49 -14.49 4.57
CA SER A 94 3.24 -13.25 4.53
C SER A 94 3.27 -12.66 5.93
N GLU A 95 4.45 -12.19 6.36
CA GLU A 95 4.55 -11.34 7.56
C GLU A 95 3.98 -9.94 7.30
N ILE A 96 3.93 -9.55 6.02
CA ILE A 96 3.33 -8.32 5.51
C ILE A 96 1.86 -8.63 5.22
N SER A 97 0.95 -8.04 5.98
CA SER A 97 -0.49 -8.27 5.79
C SER A 97 -0.91 -7.87 4.35
N PRO A 98 -1.96 -8.45 3.74
CA PRO A 98 -2.61 -7.81 2.59
C PRO A 98 -3.08 -6.37 2.89
N GLU A 99 -3.07 -6.01 4.18
CA GLU A 99 -3.22 -4.67 4.77
C GLU A 99 -1.90 -3.87 4.80
N SER A 100 -1.16 -3.87 3.70
CA SER A 100 0.10 -3.13 3.57
C SER A 100 0.03 -2.09 2.46
N LEU A 101 -1.18 -1.65 2.11
CA LEU A 101 -1.38 -0.64 1.09
C LEU A 101 -1.32 0.74 1.70
N ILE A 102 -0.47 1.58 1.11
CA ILE A 102 -0.52 3.02 1.36
C ILE A 102 -1.66 3.62 0.53
N HIS A 103 -2.47 4.43 1.19
CA HIS A 103 -3.47 5.31 0.60
C HIS A 103 -3.05 6.77 0.85
N LEU A 104 -3.46 7.67 -0.05
CA LEU A 104 -3.21 9.10 0.07
C LEU A 104 -4.46 9.89 -0.31
N ASP A 105 -4.82 10.86 0.53
CA ASP A 105 -5.86 11.82 0.24
C ASP A 105 -5.42 13.29 0.39
N ILE A 106 -5.84 14.07 -0.61
CA ILE A 106 -6.11 15.50 -0.67
C ILE A 106 -6.90 16.16 0.48
N VAL A 107 -6.39 16.39 1.70
CA VAL A 107 -7.26 16.91 2.79
C VAL A 107 -7.35 18.44 2.89
N HIS A 108 -6.30 19.17 2.54
CA HIS A 108 -6.32 20.63 2.45
C HIS A 108 -5.41 21.13 1.32
N HIS A 109 -5.75 22.28 0.76
CA HIS A 109 -4.87 23.00 -0.15
C HIS A 109 -5.11 24.51 -0.07
N SER A 110 -4.05 25.27 -0.28
CA SER A 110 -4.10 26.73 -0.44
C SER A 110 -3.17 27.18 -1.57
N TYR A 111 -3.54 28.26 -2.24
CA TYR A 111 -2.79 28.80 -3.38
C TYR A 111 -2.67 30.30 -3.22
N SER A 112 -1.44 30.82 -3.28
CA SER A 112 -1.14 32.24 -3.23
C SER A 112 -0.04 32.60 -4.22
N SER A 113 0.28 33.89 -4.34
CA SER A 113 1.40 34.36 -5.15
C SER A 113 2.76 34.01 -4.57
N ASP A 114 2.78 33.67 -3.27
CA ASP A 114 4.01 33.46 -2.51
C ASP A 114 4.29 31.96 -2.37
N GLU A 115 3.27 31.15 -2.09
CA GLU A 115 3.38 29.71 -1.90
C GLU A 115 2.10 28.95 -2.25
N PHE A 116 2.26 27.69 -2.69
CA PHE A 116 1.21 26.69 -2.74
C PHE A 116 1.40 25.72 -1.57
N GLU A 117 0.34 25.44 -0.83
CA GLU A 117 0.37 24.54 0.32
C GLU A 117 -0.59 23.37 0.11
N PHE A 118 -0.15 22.16 0.41
CA PHE A 118 -1.00 20.97 0.43
C PHE A 118 -0.85 20.23 1.75
N ILE A 119 -1.98 19.88 2.36
CA ILE A 119 -2.01 18.90 3.44
C ILE A 119 -2.61 17.62 2.89
N PHE A 120 -1.87 16.53 2.99
CA PHE A 120 -2.30 15.21 2.58
C PHE A 120 -2.29 14.23 3.74
N PHE A 121 -3.20 13.28 3.69
CA PHE A 121 -3.35 12.22 4.68
C PHE A 121 -2.87 10.90 4.09
N ILE A 122 -1.84 10.31 4.71
CA ILE A 122 -1.31 8.99 4.36
C ILE A 122 -1.87 8.00 5.37
N TYR A 123 -2.52 6.94 4.88
CA TYR A 123 -3.22 5.98 5.73
C TYR A 123 -3.20 4.56 5.15
N ASN A 124 -3.50 3.59 6.01
CA ASN A 124 -3.65 2.19 5.61
C ASN A 124 -5.10 1.86 5.20
N GLU A 125 -5.36 0.65 4.74
CA GLU A 125 -6.69 0.16 4.39
C GLU A 125 -7.75 0.21 5.51
N THR A 126 -7.36 0.26 6.78
CA THR A 126 -8.30 0.43 7.91
C THR A 126 -8.66 1.90 8.18
N GLY A 127 -7.99 2.86 7.52
CA GLY A 127 -8.19 4.29 7.74
C GLY A 127 -7.25 4.89 8.79
N ASP A 128 -6.33 4.10 9.34
CA ASP A 128 -5.37 4.54 10.34
C ASP A 128 -4.21 5.30 9.68
N GLY A 129 -3.88 6.47 10.24
CA GLY A 129 -2.81 7.33 9.72
C GLY A 129 -1.42 6.72 9.87
N ILE A 130 -0.60 6.84 8.83
CA ILE A 130 0.76 6.31 8.77
C ILE A 130 1.76 7.44 8.99
N ASP A 131 2.40 7.46 10.16
CA ASP A 131 3.48 8.40 10.48
C ASP A 131 4.86 7.93 10.03
N PHE A 132 5.75 8.90 9.82
CA PHE A 132 7.17 8.70 9.46
C PHE A 132 7.37 7.95 8.13
N ALA A 133 6.40 8.06 7.22
CA ALA A 133 6.59 7.67 5.84
C ALA A 133 7.66 8.56 5.19
N THR A 134 8.50 7.95 4.36
CA THR A 134 9.39 8.68 3.47
C THR A 134 8.60 9.08 2.24
N VAL A 135 8.57 10.38 1.94
CA VAL A 135 7.89 10.94 0.77
C VAL A 135 8.94 11.55 -0.15
N GLN A 136 9.21 10.86 -1.27
CA GLN A 136 9.99 11.44 -2.36
C GLN A 136 9.02 12.13 -3.31
N MET A 137 9.21 13.42 -3.60
CA MET A 137 8.22 14.22 -4.33
C MET A 137 8.90 15.14 -5.35
N TRP A 138 8.30 15.26 -6.53
CA TRP A 138 8.72 16.16 -7.59
C TRP A 138 7.57 17.05 -8.05
N TRP A 139 7.83 18.36 -8.11
CA TRP A 139 6.93 19.39 -8.58
C TRP A 139 7.48 20.01 -9.87
N ASP A 140 6.80 19.81 -10.99
CA ASP A 140 7.28 20.18 -12.34
C ASP A 140 8.71 19.65 -12.63
N GLY A 141 9.01 18.44 -12.16
CA GLY A 141 10.33 17.82 -12.28
C GLY A 141 11.39 18.33 -11.30
N THR A 142 11.08 19.31 -10.45
CA THR A 142 11.95 19.78 -9.37
C THR A 142 11.74 18.94 -8.12
N ASP A 143 12.82 18.39 -7.54
CA ASP A 143 12.76 17.63 -6.29
C ASP A 143 12.42 18.55 -5.11
N VAL A 144 11.29 18.25 -4.47
CA VAL A 144 10.73 18.98 -3.32
C VAL A 144 10.57 18.07 -2.10
N SER A 145 11.20 16.90 -2.10
CA SER A 145 11.10 15.91 -1.01
C SER A 145 11.48 16.50 0.35
N GLY A 146 12.42 17.44 0.37
CA GLY A 146 12.87 18.15 1.58
C GLY A 146 11.85 19.14 2.17
N SER A 147 10.82 19.51 1.41
CA SER A 147 9.74 20.42 1.85
C SER A 147 8.57 19.69 2.49
N VAL A 148 8.56 18.36 2.46
CA VAL A 148 7.49 17.54 3.06
C VAL A 148 7.74 17.39 4.57
N LEU A 149 6.78 17.82 5.38
CA LEU A 149 6.84 17.73 6.83
C LEU A 149 5.73 16.80 7.36
N ASN A 150 6.09 15.88 8.24
CA ASN A 150 5.12 15.07 8.98
C ASN A 150 4.54 15.89 10.14
N LEU A 151 3.22 16.06 10.17
CA LEU A 151 2.47 16.75 11.23
C LEU A 151 1.98 15.79 12.33
N GLY A 152 2.06 14.48 12.10
CA GLY A 152 1.61 13.42 13.01
C GLY A 152 0.22 12.89 12.68
N GLY A 153 -0.06 11.68 13.17
CA GLY A 153 -1.33 10.99 12.95
C GLY A 153 -1.62 10.70 11.48
N GLY A 154 -0.61 10.59 10.62
CA GLY A 154 -0.76 10.37 9.17
C GLY A 154 -0.92 11.64 8.34
N SER A 155 -0.90 12.84 8.95
CA SER A 155 -1.00 14.10 8.22
C SER A 155 0.38 14.62 7.83
N TYR A 156 0.51 15.08 6.59
CA TYR A 156 1.74 15.65 6.04
C TYR A 156 1.41 16.96 5.34
N ILE A 157 2.34 17.90 5.39
CA ILE A 157 2.25 19.17 4.68
C ILE A 157 3.42 19.31 3.72
N VAL A 158 3.16 19.94 2.57
CA VAL A 158 4.20 20.38 1.65
C VAL A 158 3.91 21.79 1.18
N THR A 159 4.95 22.62 1.16
CA THR A 159 4.94 23.96 0.59
C THR A 159 5.76 23.95 -0.70
N LEU A 160 5.15 24.45 -1.78
CA LEU A 160 5.70 24.45 -3.14
C LEU A 160 5.77 25.87 -3.68
N ASP A 161 6.77 26.11 -4.54
CA ASP A 161 6.84 27.34 -5.33
C ASP A 161 5.61 27.43 -6.27
N PRO A 162 4.91 28.58 -6.32
CA PRO A 162 3.72 28.75 -7.15
C PRO A 162 4.03 28.61 -8.65
N ILE A 163 3.29 27.72 -9.32
CA ILE A 163 3.28 27.63 -10.78
C ILE A 163 1.84 27.75 -11.27
N THR A 164 1.57 28.82 -12.01
CA THR A 164 0.26 29.04 -12.63
C THR A 164 0.25 28.55 -14.07
N VAL A 165 -0.92 28.13 -14.54
CA VAL A 165 -1.12 27.55 -15.86
C VAL A 165 -2.29 28.28 -16.53
N SER A 166 -2.08 28.80 -17.74
CA SER A 166 -3.18 29.40 -18.50
C SER A 166 -4.14 28.31 -19.00
N PRO A 167 -5.42 28.59 -19.28
CA PRO A 167 -6.39 27.58 -19.71
C PRO A 167 -6.05 26.81 -21.00
N THR A 168 -5.03 27.26 -21.75
CA THR A 168 -4.56 26.63 -22.99
C THR A 168 -3.29 25.80 -22.82
N ASP A 169 -2.65 25.88 -21.66
CA ASP A 169 -1.35 25.28 -21.40
C ASP A 169 -1.54 23.90 -20.73
N ASP A 170 -0.49 23.07 -20.80
CA ASP A 170 -0.50 21.75 -20.18
C ASP A 170 -0.43 21.88 -18.64
N PRO A 171 -1.13 21.01 -17.89
CA PRO A 171 -1.08 21.03 -16.43
C PRO A 171 0.29 20.58 -15.91
N ILE A 172 0.65 21.07 -14.72
CA ILE A 172 1.88 20.74 -14.01
C ILE A 172 1.76 19.37 -13.36
N LEU A 173 2.79 18.53 -13.52
CA LEU A 173 2.87 17.23 -12.87
C LEU A 173 3.42 17.38 -11.44
N LEU A 174 2.67 16.84 -10.48
CA LEU A 174 3.17 16.44 -9.17
C LEU A 174 3.26 14.92 -9.16
N ASN A 175 4.44 14.37 -8.91
CA ASN A 175 4.59 12.94 -8.71
C ASN A 175 5.33 12.65 -7.41
N MET A 176 5.05 11.48 -6.83
CA MET A 176 5.65 11.10 -5.56
C MET A 176 5.71 9.60 -5.37
N THR A 177 6.72 9.15 -4.63
CA THR A 177 6.84 7.79 -4.09
C THR A 177 6.74 7.87 -2.57
N ILE A 178 5.88 7.04 -1.98
CA ILE A 178 5.71 6.92 -0.54
C ILE A 178 6.19 5.54 -0.10
N SER A 179 7.07 5.53 0.90
CA SER A 179 7.63 4.33 1.51
C SER A 179 7.43 4.37 3.02
N ALA A 180 6.92 3.28 3.60
CA ALA A 180 6.75 3.17 5.04
C ALA A 180 7.07 1.74 5.52
N SER A 181 7.64 1.62 6.71
CA SER A 181 8.00 0.31 7.28
C SER A 181 6.75 -0.55 7.46
N GLY A 182 6.75 -1.74 6.86
CA GLY A 182 5.60 -2.67 6.92
C GLY A 182 4.55 -2.45 5.82
N TYR A 183 4.80 -1.53 4.88
CA TYR A 183 3.92 -1.23 3.76
C TYR A 183 4.64 -1.43 2.42
N ASP A 184 3.87 -1.70 1.36
CA ASP A 184 4.38 -1.70 -0.01
C ASP A 184 4.55 -0.25 -0.49
N ASP A 185 5.70 0.05 -1.09
CA ASP A 185 5.96 1.35 -1.69
C ASP A 185 4.91 1.71 -2.75
N ARG A 186 4.46 2.96 -2.75
CA ARG A 186 3.44 3.45 -3.69
C ARG A 186 3.90 4.66 -4.48
N TYR A 187 3.66 4.62 -5.77
CA TYR A 187 3.87 5.73 -6.69
C TYR A 187 2.54 6.41 -7.03
N TYR A 188 2.55 7.74 -7.03
CA TYR A 188 1.39 8.58 -7.34
C TYR A 188 1.76 9.68 -8.32
N GLU A 189 0.78 10.06 -9.15
CA GLU A 189 0.85 11.19 -10.06
C GLU A 189 -0.45 11.99 -9.96
N ALA A 190 -0.33 13.32 -9.99
CA ALA A 190 -1.43 14.25 -10.06
C ALA A 190 -1.07 15.42 -10.98
N TYR A 191 -2.04 15.91 -11.73
CA TYR A 191 -1.86 17.01 -12.68
C TYR A 191 -2.62 18.25 -12.17
N PHE A 192 -1.91 19.37 -12.04
CA PHE A 192 -2.41 20.61 -11.47
C PHE A 192 -2.43 21.72 -12.51
N ALA A 193 -3.54 22.47 -12.57
CA ALA A 193 -3.63 23.70 -13.34
C ALA A 193 -4.26 24.78 -12.46
N VAL A 194 -3.42 25.70 -11.96
CA VAL A 194 -3.86 26.82 -11.14
C VAL A 194 -3.95 28.05 -12.02
N ASP A 195 -5.17 28.56 -12.24
CA ASP A 195 -5.41 29.75 -13.05
C ASP A 195 -4.82 30.98 -12.35
N PRO A 196 -3.97 31.79 -13.02
CA PRO A 196 -3.39 32.98 -12.43
C PRO A 196 -4.43 33.99 -11.92
N GLU A 197 -5.64 34.02 -12.50
CA GLU A 197 -6.72 34.92 -12.05
C GLU A 197 -7.30 34.55 -10.68
N VAL A 198 -7.04 33.33 -10.18
CA VAL A 198 -7.55 32.86 -8.88
C VAL A 198 -6.65 33.30 -7.73
N ILE A 199 -5.36 33.55 -8.00
CA ILE A 199 -4.37 33.93 -6.99
C ILE A 199 -4.51 35.40 -6.57
N ASP A 200 -4.93 36.28 -7.49
CA ASP A 200 -4.85 37.75 -7.31
C ASP A 200 -6.18 38.41 -6.89
N LYS A 201 -7.24 37.63 -6.64
CA LYS A 201 -8.56 38.20 -6.28
C LYS A 201 -8.68 38.42 -4.76
N THR A 202 -8.32 39.61 -4.29
CA THR A 202 -8.98 40.18 -3.11
C THR A 202 -10.43 40.47 -3.48
N ILE A 203 -11.40 39.72 -2.94
CA ILE A 203 -12.83 39.94 -3.19
C ILE A 203 -13.18 41.38 -2.75
N PRO A 204 -13.58 42.30 -3.65
CA PRO A 204 -14.07 43.60 -3.25
C PRO A 204 -15.47 43.42 -2.66
N ASP A 205 -15.73 43.95 -1.46
CA ASP A 205 -17.05 44.02 -0.86
C ASP A 205 -18.01 44.76 -1.80
N GLY A 206 -18.84 43.99 -2.52
CA GLY A 206 -19.81 44.47 -3.50
C GLY A 206 -20.98 43.50 -3.60
N PRO A 207 -22.21 43.99 -3.86
CA PRO A 207 -23.43 43.26 -3.54
C PRO A 207 -23.57 42.01 -4.40
N HIS A 208 -23.62 40.87 -3.71
CA HIS A 208 -24.08 39.54 -4.13
C HIS A 208 -24.30 39.36 -5.65
N GLY A 209 -23.20 39.25 -6.39
CA GLY A 209 -23.18 38.55 -7.67
C GLY A 209 -23.28 37.05 -7.41
N ILE A 210 -24.17 36.37 -8.11
CA ILE A 210 -24.55 34.97 -7.90
C ILE A 210 -23.29 34.06 -7.88
N PRO A 211 -23.07 33.23 -6.84
CA PRO A 211 -21.91 32.37 -6.76
C PRO A 211 -21.95 31.27 -7.82
N GLY A 212 -20.90 31.16 -8.63
CA GLY A 212 -20.71 30.12 -9.65
C GLY A 212 -19.69 30.63 -10.68
N TYR A 213 -18.52 30.06 -10.88
CA TYR A 213 -18.13 28.65 -10.80
C TYR A 213 -16.66 28.54 -10.35
N ASN A 214 -16.41 28.08 -9.13
CA ASN A 214 -15.12 27.46 -8.79
C ASN A 214 -15.32 25.95 -8.92
N LEU A 215 -15.21 25.46 -10.15
CA LEU A 215 -15.32 24.03 -10.44
C LEU A 215 -13.92 23.42 -10.47
N PHE A 216 -13.29 23.29 -9.31
CA PHE A 216 -12.05 22.53 -9.16
C PHE A 216 -12.41 21.11 -8.70
N TYR A 217 -12.42 20.17 -9.64
CA TYR A 217 -12.57 18.76 -9.34
C TYR A 217 -11.18 18.15 -9.12
N ILE A 218 -10.81 17.92 -7.86
CA ILE A 218 -9.79 16.92 -7.52
C ILE A 218 -10.56 15.64 -7.25
N PHE A 219 -10.60 14.74 -8.22
CA PHE A 219 -11.08 13.37 -8.03
C PHE A 219 -10.01 12.40 -8.52
N GLY A 220 -9.50 11.57 -7.60
CA GLY A 220 -8.88 10.30 -7.90
C GLY A 220 -7.39 10.23 -7.60
N ILE A 221 -7.05 9.72 -6.42
CA ILE A 221 -5.87 8.88 -6.26
C ILE A 221 -6.36 7.45 -6.11
N LEU A 222 -6.55 6.78 -7.24
CA LEU A 222 -6.74 5.34 -7.30
C LEU A 222 -6.01 4.81 -8.53
N SER A 223 -4.72 4.57 -8.37
CA SER A 223 -3.93 3.59 -9.11
C SER A 223 -3.91 3.57 -10.66
N VAL A 224 -4.61 4.44 -11.41
CA VAL A 224 -4.46 4.77 -12.85
C VAL A 224 -5.65 5.61 -13.39
N LEU A 225 -5.32 6.77 -14.00
CA LEU A 225 -5.91 7.51 -15.16
C LEU A 225 -7.16 8.45 -15.11
N VAL A 226 -6.91 9.67 -15.62
CA VAL A 226 -7.59 10.46 -16.69
C VAL A 226 -8.27 11.80 -16.32
N ALA A 227 -7.77 12.84 -16.98
CA ALA A 227 -8.33 14.18 -17.13
C ALA A 227 -9.64 14.21 -17.96
N ILE A 228 -10.56 15.12 -17.61
CA ILE A 228 -11.63 15.56 -18.52
C ILE A 228 -11.69 17.09 -18.57
N LEU A 229 -11.23 17.64 -19.70
CA LEU A 229 -11.49 18.99 -20.19
C LEU A 229 -12.96 19.14 -20.62
N LEU A 230 -13.63 20.22 -20.22
CA LEU A 230 -14.87 20.66 -20.86
C LEU A 230 -14.74 22.08 -21.42
N ARG A 231 -14.51 22.13 -22.73
CA ARG A 231 -14.54 23.31 -23.59
C ARG A 231 -15.97 23.83 -23.75
N LYS A 232 -16.21 25.14 -23.62
CA LYS A 232 -17.36 25.80 -24.28
C LYS A 232 -16.89 26.59 -25.49
N LYS A 233 -17.41 26.21 -26.66
CA LYS A 233 -17.21 26.88 -27.94
C LYS A 233 -17.95 28.23 -27.89
N ILE A 234 -17.24 29.36 -27.78
CA ILE A 234 -17.86 30.67 -28.05
C ILE A 234 -17.91 30.83 -29.57
N LYS A 235 -19.11 30.79 -30.15
CA LYS A 235 -19.30 31.32 -31.51
C LYS A 235 -19.25 32.85 -31.39
N LYS A 236 -18.48 33.47 -32.29
CA LYS A 236 -18.43 34.93 -32.51
C LYS A 236 -19.83 35.53 -32.59
#